data_AF-A0A4Y2F337-F1
#
_entry.id   AF-A0A4Y2F337-F1
#
_cell.length_a   1.000
_cell.length_b   1.000
_cell.length_c   1.000
_cell.angle_alpha   90.00
_cell.angle_beta   90.00
_cell.angle_gamma   90.00
#
_symmetry.space_group_name_H-M   'P 1'
#
loop_
_entity.id
_entity.type
_entity.pdbx_description
1 polymer ?
#
loop_
_entity_poly.entity_id
_entity_poly.type
_entity_poly.pdbx_seq_one_letter_code
_entity_poly.pdbx_strand_id
1 'polypeptide(L)'
;MQKYDAQVADISLYLAMFERQARTAEIEESEWVSQLMALLPLDLAQIIIKEPEDKMKDYLHIKGVLLERFKMKPETFRVKFTQHQRKSGELWKELIFELRNYLEGWIDGVKVNEFETLKNLMITDQVKRRVSPEVKDHFLDEWGKIVDPSELAGKLDEYESVRSARKQDFPKALERKPT
;
A
#
# COMPACT_ATOMS: atom_id res chain seq x y z
N MET A 1 -18.35 -20.41 -1.17
CA MET A 1 -17.75 -19.09 -0.89
C MET A 1 -18.81 -18.16 -0.34
N GLN A 2 -18.47 -17.29 0.63
CA GLN A 2 -19.39 -16.25 1.11
C GLN A 2 -19.39 -15.06 0.15
N LYS A 3 -20.53 -14.37 0.04
CA LYS A 3 -20.63 -13.12 -0.72
C LYS A 3 -19.78 -12.04 -0.05
N TYR A 4 -19.18 -11.18 -0.86
CA TYR A 4 -18.43 -10.04 -0.34
C TYR A 4 -19.38 -9.01 0.29
N ASP A 5 -19.00 -8.51 1.46
CA ASP A 5 -19.66 -7.41 2.15
C ASP A 5 -18.63 -6.31 2.45
N ALA A 6 -18.77 -5.17 1.77
CA ALA A 6 -17.86 -4.04 1.90
C ALA A 6 -17.92 -3.34 3.27
N GLN A 7 -18.98 -3.57 4.07
CA GLN A 7 -19.10 -2.99 5.41
C GLN A 7 -18.32 -3.77 6.46
N VAL A 8 -18.09 -5.06 6.21
CA VAL A 8 -17.54 -6.01 7.18
C VAL A 8 -16.16 -6.49 6.80
N ALA A 9 -15.88 -6.64 5.49
CA ALA A 9 -14.68 -7.28 4.98
C ALA A 9 -13.77 -6.32 4.19
N ASP A 10 -12.48 -6.38 4.52
CA ASP A 10 -11.42 -5.79 3.71
C ASP A 10 -11.32 -6.52 2.35
N ILE A 11 -11.40 -5.78 1.25
CA ILE A 11 -11.38 -6.36 -0.10
C ILE A 11 -10.10 -7.18 -0.35
N SER A 12 -8.96 -6.77 0.18
CA SER A 12 -7.69 -7.49 -0.05
C SER A 12 -7.69 -8.85 0.67
N LEU A 13 -8.20 -8.89 1.90
CA LEU A 13 -8.37 -10.13 2.65
C LEU A 13 -9.40 -11.04 1.99
N TYR A 14 -10.50 -10.46 1.49
CA TYR A 14 -11.51 -11.21 0.75
C TYR A 14 -10.93 -11.87 -0.50
N LEU A 15 -10.17 -11.13 -1.30
CA LEU A 15 -9.50 -11.64 -2.49
C LEU A 15 -8.48 -12.72 -2.13
N ALA A 16 -7.68 -12.54 -1.07
CA ALA A 16 -6.74 -13.58 -0.61
C ALA A 16 -7.46 -14.87 -0.15
N MET A 17 -8.60 -14.75 0.54
CA MET A 17 -9.43 -15.90 0.90
C MET A 17 -10.02 -16.58 -0.34
N PHE A 18 -10.51 -15.81 -1.30
CA PHE A 18 -11.02 -16.30 -2.57
C PHE A 18 -9.95 -17.09 -3.33
N GLU A 19 -8.76 -16.52 -3.51
CA GLU A 19 -7.63 -17.18 -4.22
C GLU A 19 -7.24 -18.49 -3.55
N ARG A 20 -7.19 -18.51 -2.22
CA ARG A 20 -6.87 -19.73 -1.48
C ARG A 20 -7.93 -20.81 -1.69
N GLN A 21 -9.21 -20.43 -1.68
CA GLN A 21 -10.31 -21.37 -1.91
C GLN A 21 -10.36 -21.86 -3.36
N ALA A 22 -10.15 -20.98 -4.33
CA ALA A 22 -10.11 -21.34 -5.75
C ALA A 22 -8.98 -22.33 -6.05
N ARG A 23 -7.78 -22.08 -5.50
CA ARG A 23 -6.65 -23.03 -5.59
C ARG A 23 -6.93 -24.36 -4.89
N THR A 24 -7.55 -24.32 -3.71
CA THR A 24 -7.91 -25.56 -2.97
C THR A 24 -8.95 -26.40 -3.71
N ALA A 25 -9.85 -25.74 -4.46
CA ALA A 25 -10.87 -26.37 -5.27
C ALA A 25 -10.39 -26.70 -6.70
N GLU A 26 -9.10 -26.48 -7.01
CA GLU A 26 -8.50 -26.71 -8.32
C GLU A 26 -9.27 -26.04 -9.48
N ILE A 27 -9.84 -24.86 -9.21
CA ILE A 27 -10.54 -24.08 -10.22
C ILE A 27 -9.50 -23.48 -11.18
N GLU A 28 -9.70 -23.69 -12.48
CA GLU A 28 -8.91 -23.08 -13.55
C GLU A 28 -8.87 -21.56 -13.42
N GLU A 29 -7.69 -20.93 -13.52
CA GLU A 29 -7.54 -19.47 -13.34
C GLU A 29 -8.42 -18.66 -14.31
N SER A 30 -8.68 -19.22 -15.51
CA SER A 30 -9.58 -18.62 -16.50
C SER A 30 -11.03 -18.48 -16.02
N GLU A 31 -11.46 -19.26 -15.02
CA GLU A 31 -12.78 -19.20 -14.41
C GLU A 31 -12.82 -18.34 -13.14
N TRP A 32 -11.68 -17.85 -12.64
CA TRP A 32 -11.67 -17.14 -11.37
C TRP A 32 -12.48 -15.85 -11.43
N VAL A 33 -12.43 -15.11 -12.53
CA VAL A 33 -13.19 -13.85 -12.65
C VAL A 33 -14.70 -14.13 -12.69
N SER A 34 -15.16 -15.16 -13.39
CA SER A 34 -16.60 -15.49 -13.45
C SER A 34 -17.13 -15.93 -12.08
N GLN A 35 -16.36 -16.74 -11.35
CA GLN A 35 -16.68 -17.14 -9.98
C GLN A 35 -16.67 -15.95 -9.02
N LEU A 36 -15.69 -15.06 -9.13
CA LEU A 36 -15.59 -13.86 -8.32
C LEU A 36 -16.80 -12.93 -8.55
N MET A 37 -17.18 -12.68 -9.82
CA MET A 37 -18.33 -11.85 -10.16
C MET A 37 -19.64 -12.35 -9.53
N ALA A 38 -19.84 -13.66 -9.45
CA ALA A 38 -21.03 -14.26 -8.83
C ALA A 38 -21.13 -14.00 -7.31
N LEU A 39 -20.00 -13.67 -6.67
CA LEU A 39 -19.89 -13.47 -5.22
C LEU A 39 -19.81 -11.98 -4.83
N LEU A 40 -19.55 -11.11 -5.79
CA LEU A 40 -19.50 -9.67 -5.58
C LEU A 40 -20.91 -9.03 -5.60
N PRO A 41 -21.12 -7.98 -4.80
CA PRO A 41 -22.23 -7.05 -4.99
C PRO A 41 -22.32 -6.50 -6.42
N LEU A 42 -23.54 -6.18 -6.87
CA LEU A 42 -23.81 -5.75 -8.24
C LEU A 42 -23.01 -4.52 -8.65
N ASP A 43 -22.83 -3.56 -7.74
CA ASP A 43 -22.09 -2.32 -7.98
C ASP A 43 -20.60 -2.57 -8.24
N LEU A 44 -20.00 -3.60 -7.62
CA LEU A 44 -18.63 -4.01 -7.90
C LEU A 44 -18.51 -4.83 -9.18
N ALA A 45 -19.46 -5.73 -9.43
CA ALA A 45 -19.52 -6.48 -10.68
C ALA A 45 -19.67 -5.54 -11.90
N GLN A 46 -20.41 -4.44 -11.77
CA GLN A 46 -20.52 -3.41 -12.80
C GLN A 46 -19.22 -2.69 -13.12
N ILE A 47 -18.24 -2.68 -12.21
CA ILE A 47 -16.90 -2.14 -12.50
C ILE A 47 -16.17 -3.09 -13.45
N ILE A 48 -16.25 -4.40 -13.16
CA ILE A 48 -15.63 -5.46 -13.95
C ILE A 48 -16.21 -5.50 -15.36
N ILE A 49 -17.53 -5.37 -15.51
CA ILE A 49 -18.22 -5.39 -16.82
C ILE A 49 -17.81 -4.21 -17.72
N LYS A 50 -17.31 -3.11 -17.14
CA LYS A 50 -16.84 -1.95 -17.92
C LYS A 50 -15.42 -2.12 -18.45
N GLU A 51 -14.70 -3.12 -17.97
CA GLU A 51 -13.38 -3.45 -18.50
C GLU A 51 -13.50 -4.09 -19.90
N PRO A 52 -12.50 -3.90 -20.77
CA PRO A 52 -12.46 -4.56 -22.07
C PRO A 52 -12.58 -6.08 -21.97
N GLU A 53 -13.25 -6.72 -22.93
CA GLU A 53 -13.52 -8.16 -22.91
C GLU A 53 -12.25 -9.02 -22.85
N ASP A 54 -11.16 -8.54 -23.46
CA ASP A 54 -9.83 -9.17 -23.42
C ASP A 54 -9.18 -9.12 -22.02
N LYS A 55 -9.61 -8.19 -21.16
CA LYS A 55 -9.16 -8.02 -19.78
C LYS A 55 -10.08 -8.66 -18.75
N MET A 56 -11.32 -8.96 -19.10
CA MET A 56 -12.28 -9.61 -18.19
C MET A 56 -11.90 -11.04 -17.80
N LYS A 57 -10.99 -11.70 -18.54
CA LYS A 57 -10.47 -13.02 -18.17
C LYS A 57 -9.18 -12.96 -17.36
N ASP A 58 -8.56 -11.78 -17.27
CA ASP A 58 -7.32 -11.58 -16.53
C ASP A 58 -7.65 -11.27 -15.06
N TYR A 59 -7.54 -12.29 -14.21
CA TYR A 59 -7.79 -12.15 -12.79
C TYR A 59 -6.86 -11.11 -12.13
N LEU A 60 -5.59 -11.00 -12.55
CA LEU A 60 -4.66 -10.05 -11.98
C LEU A 60 -5.06 -8.61 -12.30
N HIS A 61 -5.53 -8.37 -13.53
CA HIS A 61 -6.10 -7.09 -13.92
C HIS A 61 -7.33 -6.74 -13.07
N ILE A 62 -8.29 -7.66 -12.97
CA ILE A 62 -9.51 -7.45 -12.17
C ILE A 62 -9.21 -7.24 -10.69
N LYS A 63 -8.27 -8.00 -10.12
CA LYS A 63 -7.76 -7.80 -8.76
C LYS A 63 -7.23 -6.38 -8.60
N GLY A 64 -6.42 -5.89 -9.55
CA GLY A 64 -5.90 -4.52 -9.56
C GLY A 64 -7.02 -3.47 -9.57
N VAL A 65 -8.00 -3.60 -10.45
CA VAL A 65 -9.15 -2.68 -10.57
C VAL A 65 -9.96 -2.63 -9.27
N LEU A 66 -10.21 -3.78 -8.64
CA LEU A 66 -10.90 -3.84 -7.36
C LEU A 66 -10.07 -3.17 -6.26
N LEU A 67 -8.78 -3.48 -6.14
CA LEU A 67 -7.91 -2.84 -5.15
C LEU A 67 -7.86 -1.31 -5.34
N GLU A 68 -7.80 -0.83 -6.58
CA GLU A 68 -7.82 0.60 -6.89
C GLU A 68 -9.13 1.26 -6.46
N ARG A 69 -10.28 0.62 -6.73
CA ARG A 69 -11.60 1.11 -6.30
C ARG A 69 -11.67 1.33 -4.79
N PHE A 70 -11.07 0.44 -4.01
CA PHE A 70 -11.00 0.55 -2.54
C PHE A 70 -9.80 1.37 -2.04
N LYS A 71 -9.07 2.03 -2.94
CA LYS A 71 -7.88 2.85 -2.63
C LYS A 71 -6.78 2.05 -1.90
N MET A 72 -6.68 0.75 -2.17
CA MET A 72 -5.66 -0.15 -1.60
C MET A 72 -4.32 0.07 -2.30
N LYS A 73 -3.69 1.22 -2.00
CA LYS A 73 -2.36 1.60 -2.48
C LYS A 73 -1.26 0.94 -1.61
N PRO A 74 0.00 0.90 -2.06
CA PRO A 74 1.09 0.32 -1.26
C PRO A 74 1.20 0.94 0.14
N GLU A 75 1.02 2.25 0.26
CA GLU A 75 1.00 2.94 1.56
C GLU A 75 -0.19 2.51 2.45
N THR A 76 -1.34 2.19 1.87
CA THR A 76 -2.51 1.68 2.62
C THR A 76 -2.22 0.30 3.19
N PHE A 77 -1.59 -0.58 2.40
CA PHE A 77 -1.11 -1.88 2.86
C PHE A 77 -0.07 -1.75 3.98
N ARG A 78 0.90 -0.85 3.84
CA ARG A 78 1.89 -0.55 4.89
C ARG A 78 1.24 -0.10 6.19
N VAL A 79 0.30 0.85 6.12
CA VAL A 79 -0.42 1.35 7.30
C VAL A 79 -1.20 0.21 7.97
N LYS A 80 -1.93 -0.60 7.19
CA LYS A 80 -2.61 -1.79 7.71
C LYS A 80 -1.63 -2.77 8.35
N PHE A 81 -0.56 -3.16 7.66
CA PHE A 81 0.45 -4.06 8.22
C PHE A 81 1.03 -3.59 9.57
N THR A 82 1.23 -2.28 9.72
CA THR A 82 1.91 -1.72 10.90
C THR A 82 0.99 -1.35 12.05
N GLN A 83 -0.26 -0.98 11.77
CA GLN A 83 -1.22 -0.51 12.76
C GLN A 83 -2.28 -1.56 13.11
N HIS A 84 -2.41 -2.61 12.30
CA HIS A 84 -3.43 -3.64 12.52
C HIS A 84 -3.18 -4.40 13.82
N GLN A 85 -4.25 -4.56 14.59
CA GLN A 85 -4.23 -5.18 15.90
C GLN A 85 -5.23 -6.33 15.93
N ARG A 86 -4.91 -7.36 16.71
CA ARG A 86 -5.80 -8.49 16.95
C ARG A 86 -7.10 -8.02 17.60
N LYS A 87 -8.23 -8.43 17.05
CA LYS A 87 -9.55 -8.15 17.63
C LYS A 87 -9.82 -9.08 18.81
N SER A 88 -10.72 -8.66 19.70
CA SER A 88 -11.18 -9.52 20.80
C SER A 88 -11.88 -10.76 20.24
N GLY A 89 -11.44 -11.95 20.66
CA GLY A 89 -11.98 -13.24 20.19
C GLY A 89 -11.35 -13.79 18.90
N GLU A 90 -10.49 -13.03 18.23
CA GLU A 90 -9.81 -13.46 17.01
C GLU A 90 -8.64 -14.43 17.31
N LEU A 91 -8.46 -15.45 16.47
CA LEU A 91 -7.37 -16.40 16.62
C LEU A 91 -6.05 -15.79 16.14
N TRP A 92 -4.93 -16.11 16.79
CA TRP A 92 -3.61 -15.62 16.36
C TRP A 92 -3.25 -15.99 14.92
N LYS A 93 -3.74 -17.14 14.43
CA LYS A 93 -3.56 -17.57 13.04
C LYS A 93 -4.27 -16.67 12.03
N GLU A 94 -5.36 -16.03 12.42
CA GLU A 94 -6.11 -15.08 11.58
C GLU A 94 -5.30 -13.80 11.44
N LEU A 95 -4.83 -13.23 12.56
CA LEU A 95 -3.92 -12.09 12.54
C LEU A 95 -2.68 -12.33 11.68
N ILE A 96 -2.04 -13.51 11.79
CA ILE A 96 -0.87 -13.86 10.97
C ILE A 96 -1.22 -13.88 9.49
N PHE A 97 -2.38 -14.44 9.13
CA PHE A 97 -2.85 -14.46 7.76
C PHE A 97 -3.09 -13.04 7.23
N GLU A 98 -3.74 -12.19 8.02
CA GLU A 98 -4.04 -10.81 7.65
C GLU A 98 -2.76 -9.98 7.48
N LEU A 99 -1.82 -10.08 8.43
CA LEU A 99 -0.52 -9.41 8.36
C LEU A 99 0.30 -9.88 7.15
N ARG A 100 0.28 -11.17 6.82
CA ARG A 100 0.95 -11.69 5.62
C ARG A 100 0.36 -11.08 4.35
N ASN A 101 -0.96 -11.06 4.22
CA ASN A 101 -1.64 -10.43 3.08
C ASN A 101 -1.26 -8.94 2.96
N TYR A 102 -1.22 -8.22 4.07
CA TYR A 102 -0.86 -6.80 4.05
C TYR A 102 0.60 -6.57 3.69
N LEU A 103 1.51 -7.43 4.15
CA LEU A 103 2.92 -7.37 3.76
C LEU A 103 3.08 -7.66 2.26
N GLU A 104 2.46 -8.72 1.75
CA GLU A 104 2.49 -9.10 0.32
C GLU A 104 1.97 -7.97 -0.57
N GLY A 105 0.80 -7.40 -0.25
CA GLY A 105 0.26 -6.25 -0.98
C GLY A 105 1.14 -5.00 -0.91
N TRP A 106 1.89 -4.81 0.19
CA TRP A 106 2.84 -3.71 0.30
C TRP A 106 4.07 -3.93 -0.57
N ILE A 107 4.75 -5.09 -0.46
CA ILE A 107 5.99 -5.38 -1.21
C ILE A 107 5.74 -5.46 -2.71
N ASP A 108 4.63 -6.07 -3.15
CA ASP A 108 4.24 -6.13 -4.56
C ASP A 108 3.97 -4.73 -5.10
N GLY A 109 3.28 -3.92 -4.29
CA GLY A 109 2.92 -2.54 -4.63
C GLY A 109 4.13 -1.60 -4.80
N VAL A 110 5.23 -1.84 -4.09
CA VAL A 110 6.51 -1.12 -4.26
C VAL A 110 7.51 -1.87 -5.14
N LYS A 111 7.10 -2.98 -5.77
CA LYS A 111 7.91 -3.82 -6.67
C LYS A 111 9.18 -4.37 -6.01
N VAL A 112 9.11 -4.70 -4.72
CA VAL A 112 10.19 -5.36 -3.98
C VAL A 112 10.09 -6.87 -4.18
N ASN A 113 11.09 -7.45 -4.85
CA ASN A 113 11.12 -8.86 -5.24
C ASN A 113 12.39 -9.60 -4.81
N GLU A 114 13.34 -8.91 -4.19
CA GLU A 114 14.62 -9.46 -3.76
C GLU A 114 14.84 -9.26 -2.26
N PHE A 115 15.62 -10.15 -1.64
CA PHE A 115 15.90 -10.05 -0.22
C PHE A 115 16.66 -8.76 0.13
N GLU A 116 17.55 -8.29 -0.73
CA GLU A 116 18.27 -7.04 -0.52
C GLU A 116 17.33 -5.83 -0.55
N THR A 117 16.46 -5.76 -1.55
CA THR A 117 15.48 -4.67 -1.67
C THR A 117 14.45 -4.71 -0.54
N LEU A 118 14.14 -5.88 0.01
CA LEU A 118 13.34 -6.02 1.22
C LEU A 118 14.04 -5.46 2.46
N LYS A 119 15.34 -5.76 2.68
CA LYS A 119 16.11 -5.18 3.79
C LYS A 119 16.12 -3.65 3.69
N ASN A 120 16.36 -3.13 2.49
CA ASN A 120 16.31 -1.70 2.20
C ASN A 120 14.94 -1.11 2.54
N LEU A 121 13.85 -1.73 2.11
CA LEU A 121 12.48 -1.31 2.45
C LEU A 121 12.28 -1.23 3.97
N MET A 122 12.72 -2.25 4.72
CA MET A 122 12.54 -2.29 6.18
C MET A 122 13.31 -1.17 6.88
N ILE A 123 14.56 -0.93 6.48
CA ILE A 123 15.39 0.16 7.04
C ILE A 123 14.77 1.52 6.68
N THR A 124 14.36 1.70 5.42
CA THR A 124 13.69 2.90 4.93
C THR A 124 12.41 3.19 5.69
N ASP A 125 11.53 2.21 5.91
CA ASP A 125 10.32 2.39 6.74
C ASP A 125 10.66 2.81 8.18
N GLN A 126 11.73 2.26 8.76
CA GLN A 126 12.19 2.65 10.09
C GLN A 126 12.68 4.10 10.14
N VAL A 127 13.42 4.56 9.13
CA VAL A 127 13.85 5.97 9.05
C VAL A 127 12.62 6.87 8.88
N LYS A 128 11.70 6.53 7.98
CA LYS A 128 10.47 7.30 7.73
C LYS A 128 9.63 7.54 9.00
N ARG A 129 9.60 6.59 9.94
CA ARG A 129 8.89 6.75 11.23
C ARG A 129 9.51 7.79 12.17
N ARG A 130 10.77 8.17 11.96
CA ARG A 130 11.51 9.14 12.77
C ARG A 130 11.45 10.55 12.16
N VAL A 131 11.01 10.67 10.91
CA VAL A 131 10.88 11.94 10.21
C VAL A 131 9.61 12.66 10.65
N SER A 132 9.72 13.96 10.91
CA SER A 132 8.58 14.78 11.33
C SER A 132 7.53 14.90 10.21
N PRO A 133 6.23 15.10 10.56
CA PRO A 133 5.18 15.28 9.56
C PRO A 133 5.45 16.41 8.56
N GLU A 134 6.01 17.54 9.01
CA GLU A 134 6.36 18.68 8.16
C GLU A 134 7.30 18.29 7.01
N VAL A 135 8.33 17.50 7.31
CA VAL A 135 9.31 17.04 6.32
C VAL A 135 8.68 16.00 5.41
N LYS A 136 7.89 15.07 5.96
CA LYS A 136 7.15 14.09 5.17
C LYS A 136 6.22 14.76 4.16
N ASP A 137 5.52 15.82 4.57
CA ASP A 137 4.56 16.55 3.73
C ASP A 137 5.23 17.20 2.51
N HIS A 138 6.53 17.53 2.61
CA HIS A 138 7.30 18.03 1.47
C HIS A 138 7.49 16.98 0.37
N PHE A 139 7.48 15.68 0.72
CA PHE A 139 7.80 14.57 -0.17
C PHE A 139 6.61 13.67 -0.49
N LEU A 140 5.35 14.10 -0.26
CA LEU A 140 4.16 13.23 -0.31
C LEU A 140 4.05 12.35 -1.56
N ASP A 141 4.36 12.89 -2.74
CA ASP A 141 4.20 12.20 -4.03
C ASP A 141 5.20 11.08 -4.28
N GLU A 142 6.34 11.12 -3.59
CA GLU A 142 7.44 10.15 -3.70
C GLU A 142 7.69 9.37 -2.41
N TRP A 143 7.15 9.81 -1.27
CA TRP A 143 7.39 9.23 0.05
C TRP A 143 7.11 7.72 0.08
N GLY A 144 6.01 7.27 -0.54
CA GLY A 144 5.66 5.85 -0.61
C GLY A 144 6.52 5.03 -1.58
N LYS A 145 7.24 5.68 -2.50
CA LYS A 145 8.01 5.06 -3.59
C LYS A 145 9.49 4.89 -3.26
N ILE A 146 10.03 5.71 -2.35
CA ILE A 146 11.42 5.61 -1.92
C ILE A 146 11.57 4.31 -1.11
N VAL A 147 12.33 3.36 -1.65
CA VAL A 147 12.63 2.07 -0.99
C VAL A 147 14.07 2.04 -0.49
N ASP A 148 14.97 2.77 -1.14
CA ASP A 148 16.39 2.78 -0.80
C ASP A 148 16.69 3.74 0.39
N PRO A 149 17.37 3.25 1.44
CA PRO A 149 17.71 4.07 2.60
C PRO A 149 18.66 5.23 2.28
N SER A 150 19.58 5.04 1.34
CA SER A 150 20.59 6.04 1.00
C SER A 150 19.96 7.17 0.18
N GLU A 151 19.06 6.82 -0.74
CA GLU A 151 18.22 7.79 -1.45
C GLU A 151 17.39 8.63 -0.48
N LEU A 152 16.72 7.98 0.49
CA LEU A 152 15.95 8.68 1.51
C LEU A 152 16.84 9.62 2.34
N ALA A 153 17.98 9.15 2.81
CA ALA A 153 18.91 9.94 3.61
C ALA A 153 19.37 11.19 2.84
N GLY A 154 19.79 11.03 1.58
CA GLY A 154 20.22 12.15 0.75
C GLY A 154 19.14 13.24 0.59
N LYS A 155 17.89 12.84 0.37
CA LYS A 155 16.75 13.78 0.27
C LYS A 155 16.49 14.52 1.59
N LEU A 156 16.59 13.82 2.72
CA LEU A 156 16.39 14.43 4.04
C LEU A 156 17.51 15.43 4.37
N ASP A 157 18.77 15.05 4.14
CA ASP A 157 19.94 15.90 4.40
C ASP A 157 19.91 17.17 3.52
N GLU A 158 19.53 17.04 2.24
CA GLU A 158 19.37 18.18 1.34
C GLU A 158 18.30 19.16 1.84
N TYR A 159 17.14 18.64 2.25
CA TYR A 159 16.07 19.45 2.83
C TYR A 159 16.53 20.22 4.08
N GLU A 160 17.24 19.54 4.99
CA GLU A 160 17.76 20.15 6.21
C GLU A 160 18.82 21.23 5.92
N SER A 161 19.69 21.00 4.93
CA SER A 161 20.69 21.97 4.47
C SER A 161 20.02 23.24 3.91
N VAL A 162 19.02 23.10 3.04
CA VAL A 162 18.29 24.26 2.49
C VAL A 162 17.52 25.01 3.59
N ARG A 163 16.88 24.29 4.50
CA ARG A 163 16.12 24.89 5.61
C ARG A 163 17.04 25.65 6.58
N SER A 164 18.21 25.10 6.89
CA SER A 164 19.20 25.72 7.76
C SER A 164 19.85 26.95 7.10
N ALA A 165 20.18 26.90 5.81
CA ALA A 165 20.68 28.04 5.04
C ALA A 165 19.68 29.20 5.03
N ARG A 166 18.40 28.94 4.74
CA ARG A 166 17.34 29.96 4.81
C ARG A 166 17.28 30.60 6.20
N LYS A 167 17.28 29.79 7.27
CA LYS A 167 17.28 30.29 8.65
C LYS A 167 18.51 31.13 9.00
N GLN A 168 19.64 30.99 8.31
CA GLN A 168 20.83 31.83 8.53
C GLN A 168 20.80 33.13 7.72
N ASP A 169 20.16 33.15 6.55
CA ASP A 169 20.03 34.34 5.71
C ASP A 169 18.95 35.32 6.21
N PHE A 170 17.84 34.82 6.76
CA PHE A 170 16.77 35.66 7.32
C PHE A 170 17.18 36.57 8.51
N PRO A 171 18.00 36.13 9.50
CA PRO A 171 18.44 37.01 10.58
C PRO A 171 19.32 38.17 10.11
N LYS A 172 20.14 37.97 9.07
CA LYS A 172 21.06 39.01 8.55
C LYS A 172 20.35 40.10 7.75
N ALA A 173 19.18 39.83 7.19
CA ALA A 173 18.42 40.79 6.40
C ALA A 173 17.68 41.85 7.26
N LEU A 174 17.36 41.53 8.52
CA LEU A 174 16.68 42.45 9.45
C LEU A 174 17.63 43.41 10.18
N GLU A 175 18.94 43.11 10.24
CA GLU A 175 19.96 43.97 10.86
C GLU A 175 20.51 45.05 9.93
N ARG A 176 20.14 45.05 8.65
CA ARG A 176 20.55 46.07 7.67
C ARG A 176 19.42 47.07 7.42
N LYS A 177 19.12 47.93 8.40
CA LYS A 177 18.47 49.22 8.14
C LYS A 177 19.52 50.33 8.30
N PRO A 178 19.88 51.07 7.23
CA PRO A 178 20.84 52.16 7.34
C PRO A 178 20.20 53.38 8.02
N THR A 179 20.95 53.94 8.97
CA THR A 179 20.85 55.32 9.50
C THR A 179 20.97 56.37 8.40
#